data_AF-A0A844MNP4-F1
#
_entry.id   AF-A0A844MNP4-F1
#
_cell.length_a   1.000
_cell.length_b   1.000
_cell.length_c   1.000
_cell.angle_alpha   90.00
_cell.angle_beta   90.00
_cell.angle_gamma   90.00
#
_symmetry.space_group_name_H-M   'P 1'
#
loop_
_entity.id
_entity.type
_entity.pdbx_description
1 polymer ?
#
loop_
_entity_poly.entity_id
_entity_poly.type
_entity_poly.pdbx_seq_one_letter_code
_entity_poly.pdbx_strand_id
1 'polypeptide(L)'
;MNQQKLVTKSMKRQDILLQYVRFQVIASDTQHRSYFVGCFKPSATQPDDFCWCTAARQLYVGDLVRGYLSESLDVKNLPLLVLE
;
A
#
# COMPACT_ATOMS: atom_id res chain seq x y z
N MET A 1 -17.95 -36.44 2.99
CA MET A 1 -16.69 -35.81 2.52
C MET A 1 -16.94 -35.26 1.12
N ASN A 2 -16.87 -33.94 0.92
CA ASN A 2 -16.63 -33.37 -0.42
C ASN A 2 -16.12 -31.93 -0.33
N GLN A 3 -14.79 -31.84 -0.46
CA GLN A 3 -13.98 -30.89 -1.23
C GLN A 3 -14.23 -29.38 -1.10
N GLN A 4 -13.16 -28.74 -0.60
CA GLN A 4 -12.89 -27.31 -0.49
C GLN A 4 -12.98 -26.62 -1.86
N LYS A 5 -13.73 -25.52 -1.96
CA LYS A 5 -13.60 -24.52 -3.04
C LYS A 5 -12.81 -23.34 -2.49
N LEU A 6 -11.50 -23.43 -2.65
CA LEU A 6 -10.59 -22.29 -2.49
C LEU A 6 -10.84 -21.35 -3.68
N VAL A 7 -11.39 -20.17 -3.41
CA VAL A 7 -11.62 -19.14 -4.42
C VAL A 7 -10.28 -18.46 -4.72
N THR A 8 -9.50 -19.03 -5.64
CA THR A 8 -8.38 -18.34 -6.27
C THR A 8 -8.92 -17.52 -7.42
N LYS A 9 -9.26 -16.25 -7.13
CA LYS A 9 -9.55 -15.26 -8.17
C LYS A 9 -8.23 -14.83 -8.80
N SER A 10 -7.79 -15.59 -9.80
CA SER A 10 -6.68 -15.23 -10.69
C SER A 10 -6.98 -13.89 -11.37
N MET A 11 -6.40 -12.79 -10.88
CA MET A 11 -6.41 -11.53 -11.58
C MET A 11 -5.41 -11.61 -12.74
N LYS A 12 -5.96 -11.59 -13.95
CA LYS A 12 -5.23 -11.64 -15.21
C LYS A 12 -4.41 -10.35 -15.37
N ARG A 13 -3.15 -10.60 -15.69
CA ARG A 13 -2.06 -9.75 -16.16
C ARG A 13 -2.44 -8.96 -17.44
N GLN A 14 -3.40 -8.05 -17.37
CA GLN A 14 -3.76 -7.11 -18.45
C GLN A 14 -3.78 -5.70 -17.88
N ASP A 15 -2.81 -4.89 -18.30
CA ASP A 15 -2.76 -3.43 -18.14
C ASP A 15 -3.14 -2.90 -16.76
N ILE A 16 -2.33 -3.23 -15.75
CA ILE A 16 -2.35 -2.51 -14.48
C ILE A 16 -1.84 -1.10 -14.79
N LEU A 17 -2.75 -0.22 -15.22
CA LEU A 17 -2.56 1.22 -15.11
C LEU A 17 -2.16 1.43 -13.65
N LEU A 18 -0.88 1.70 -13.39
CA LEU A 18 -0.38 1.95 -12.04
C LEU A 18 -1.22 3.09 -11.47
N GLN A 19 -2.22 2.75 -10.66
CA GLN A 19 -3.11 3.75 -10.08
C GLN A 19 -2.28 4.45 -9.01
N TYR A 20 -1.79 5.63 -9.36
CA TYR A 20 -1.11 6.48 -8.41
C TYR A 20 -2.11 6.95 -7.36
N VAL A 21 -1.74 6.71 -6.10
CA VAL A 21 -2.51 7.09 -4.92
C VAL A 21 -1.68 8.12 -4.15
N ARG A 22 -2.38 9.05 -3.48
CA ARG A 22 -1.72 9.97 -2.55
C ARG A 22 -1.69 9.33 -1.18
N PHE A 23 -0.58 9.45 -0.48
CA PHE A 23 -0.39 8.90 0.86
C PHE A 23 0.04 10.01 1.80
N GLN A 24 -0.49 10.02 3.03
CA GLN A 24 0.01 10.87 4.10
C GLN A 24 0.68 10.01 5.16
N VAL A 25 1.90 10.36 5.55
CA VAL A 25 2.59 9.67 6.65
C VAL A 25 2.00 10.11 7.98
N ILE A 26 1.44 9.15 8.72
CA ILE A 26 0.82 9.37 10.02
C ILE A 26 1.80 9.06 11.13
N ALA A 27 2.55 7.97 10.99
CA ALA A 27 3.57 7.56 11.95
C ALA A 27 4.69 6.77 11.26
N SER A 28 5.82 6.65 11.96
CA SER A 28 6.96 5.84 11.55
C SER A 28 7.38 4.90 12.67
N ASP A 29 7.71 3.66 12.31
CA ASP A 29 8.39 2.71 13.19
C ASP A 29 9.87 2.65 12.79
N THR A 30 10.72 3.16 13.68
CA THR A 30 12.17 3.21 13.46
C THR A 30 12.86 1.86 13.64
N GLN A 31 12.27 0.93 14.38
CA GLN A 31 12.83 -0.41 14.58
C GLN A 31 12.70 -1.24 13.30
N HIS A 32 11.53 -1.17 12.66
CA HIS A 32 11.23 -1.93 11.44
C HIS A 32 11.41 -1.11 10.15
N ARG A 33 11.76 0.18 10.26
CA ARG A 33 11.88 1.12 9.14
C ARG A 33 10.64 1.13 8.25
N SER A 34 9.48 1.07 8.90
CA SER A 34 8.18 1.05 8.26
C SER A 34 7.40 2.32 8.60
N TYR A 35 6.42 2.63 7.78
CA TYR A 35 5.58 3.81 7.89
C TYR A 35 4.13 3.38 7.95
N PHE A 36 3.37 4.01 8.83
CA PHE A 36 1.93 3.94 8.83
C PHE A 36 1.39 5.12 8.03
N VAL A 37 0.70 4.82 6.93
CA VAL A 37 0.24 5.81 5.97
C VAL A 37 -1.28 5.75 5.80
N GLY A 38 -1.88 6.92 5.60
CA GLY A 38 -3.25 7.03 5.11
C GLY A 38 -3.28 7.16 3.59
N CYS A 39 -4.08 6.35 2.92
CA CYS A 39 -4.28 6.34 1.47
C CYS A 39 -5.45 7.25 1.10
N PHE A 40 -5.28 8.08 0.06
CA PHE A 40 -6.30 9.00 -0.43
C PHE A 40 -6.73 8.62 -1.84
N LYS A 41 -8.01 8.30 -2.01
CA LYS A 41 -8.63 8.29 -3.34
C LYS A 41 -8.45 9.64 -4.07
N PRO A 42 -8.43 9.67 -5.42
CA PRO A 42 -8.18 10.88 -6.20
C PRO A 42 -9.05 12.09 -5.83
N SER A 43 -10.30 11.86 -5.43
CA SER A 43 -11.26 12.90 -5.04
C SER A 43 -11.42 13.08 -3.53
N ALA A 44 -10.71 12.31 -2.70
CA ALA A 44 -10.86 12.37 -1.25
C ALA A 44 -10.04 13.52 -0.64
N THR A 45 -10.62 14.16 0.36
CA THR A 45 -9.96 15.17 1.21
C THR A 45 -9.38 14.57 2.49
N GLN A 46 -9.75 13.34 2.81
CA GLN A 46 -9.29 12.58 3.98
C GLN A 46 -8.88 11.17 3.53
N PRO A 47 -7.96 10.51 4.26
CA PRO A 47 -7.62 9.14 3.95
C PRO A 47 -8.81 8.22 4.19
N ASP A 48 -9.08 7.34 3.24
CA ASP A 48 -10.19 6.39 3.28
C ASP A 48 -9.75 4.95 3.56
N ASP A 49 -8.43 4.72 3.54
CA ASP A 49 -7.80 3.46 3.92
C ASP A 49 -6.45 3.75 4.61
N PHE A 50 -5.98 2.79 5.40
CA PHE A 50 -4.73 2.91 6.15
C PHE A 50 -3.94 1.62 6.06
N CYS A 51 -2.63 1.73 5.89
CA CYS A 51 -1.76 0.56 5.87
C CYS A 51 -0.36 0.85 6.42
N TRP A 52 0.30 -0.21 6.85
CA TRP A 52 1.75 -0.18 7.07
C TRP A 52 2.47 -0.50 5.76
N CYS A 53 3.54 0.22 5.47
CA CYS A 53 4.40 -0.05 4.32
C CYS A 53 5.88 0.15 4.69
N THR A 54 6.75 -0.47 3.90
CA THR A 54 8.15 -0.04 3.78
C THR A 54 8.25 0.98 2.65
N ALA A 55 9.19 1.91 2.70
CA ALA A 55 9.38 2.87 1.61
C ALA A 55 10.76 2.69 0.98
N ALA A 56 10.84 2.82 -0.34
CA ALA A 56 12.12 2.76 -1.05
C ALA A 56 13.06 3.95 -0.70
N ARG A 57 12.50 5.04 -0.16
CA ARG A 57 13.21 6.21 0.33
C ARG A 57 12.67 6.67 1.69
N GLN A 58 13.46 7.43 2.44
CA GLN A 58 13.02 8.01 3.70
C GLN A 58 11.83 8.96 3.46
N LEU A 59 10.82 8.87 4.34
CA LEU A 59 9.67 9.76 4.33
C LEU A 59 9.71 10.62 5.59
N TYR A 60 9.21 11.85 5.48
CA TYR A 60 8.99 12.71 6.63
C TYR A 60 7.54 12.58 7.11
N VAL A 61 7.37 12.57 8.43
CA VAL A 61 6.06 12.46 9.06
C VAL A 61 5.25 13.72 8.77
N GLY A 62 3.98 13.55 8.40
CA GLY A 62 3.08 14.63 8.02
C GLY A 62 3.09 15.00 6.54
N ASP A 63 4.08 14.54 5.78
CA ASP A 63 4.17 14.82 4.35
C ASP A 63 3.15 14.01 3.54
N LEU A 64 2.57 14.68 2.54
CA LEU A 64 1.76 14.05 1.52
C LEU A 64 2.64 13.67 0.32
N VAL A 65 2.71 12.37 0.03
CA VAL A 65 3.53 11.81 -1.06
C VAL A 65 2.65 11.16 -2.12
N ARG A 66 3.11 11.16 -3.38
CA ARG A 66 2.47 10.44 -4.49
C ARG A 66 3.26 9.19 -4.81
N GLY A 67 2.56 8.08 -5.04
CA GLY A 67 3.20 6.82 -5.37
C GLY A 67 2.21 5.69 -5.55
N TYR A 68 2.71 4.47 -5.44
CA TYR A 68 1.93 3.26 -5.44
C TYR A 68 2.54 2.24 -4.48
N LEU A 69 1.69 1.34 -3.96
CA LEU A 69 2.15 0.20 -3.17
C LEU A 69 2.39 -0.99 -4.09
N SER A 70 3.52 -1.67 -3.91
CA SER A 70 3.73 -2.97 -4.53
C SER A 70 2.73 -3.97 -3.97
N GLU A 71 2.23 -4.88 -4.79
CA GLU A 71 1.46 -6.02 -4.31
C GLU A 71 2.34 -6.88 -3.38
N SER A 72 1.84 -7.18 -2.18
CA SER A 72 2.45 -8.17 -1.30
C SER A 72 1.59 -9.43 -1.32
N LEU A 73 2.14 -10.52 -1.86
CA LEU A 73 1.46 -11.82 -1.90
C LEU A 73 1.48 -12.53 -0.54
N ASP A 74 2.24 -12.01 0.42
CA ASP A 74 2.38 -12.56 1.76
C ASP A 74 1.90 -11.54 2.80
N VAL A 75 0.92 -11.95 3.60
CA VAL A 75 0.35 -11.16 4.71
C VAL A 75 1.43 -10.79 5.74
N LYS A 76 2.52 -11.55 5.79
CA LYS A 76 3.65 -11.29 6.71
C LYS A 76 4.61 -10.21 6.20
N ASN A 77 4.55 -9.85 4.92
CA ASN A 77 5.44 -8.86 4.33
C ASN A 77 4.69 -7.55 4.09
N LEU A 78 5.24 -6.46 4.61
CA LEU A 78 4.71 -5.14 4.34
C LEU A 78 4.89 -4.80 2.86
N PRO A 79 3.89 -4.17 2.21
CA PRO A 79 4.05 -3.65 0.86
C PRO A 79 5.16 -2.60 0.82
N LEU A 80 5.77 -2.45 -0.35
CA LEU A 80 6.74 -1.40 -0.62
C LEU A 80 6.04 -0.20 -1.27
N LEU A 81 6.12 0.96 -0.64
CA LEU A 81 5.72 2.23 -1.21
C LEU A 81 6.82 2.73 -2.16
N VAL A 82 6.48 2.71 -3.44
CA VAL A 82 7.28 3.28 -4.52
C VAL A 82 6.74 4.66 -4.82
N LEU A 83 7.61 5.66 -4.76
CA LEU A 83 7.22 7.04 -4.98
C LEU A 83 7.56 7.48 -6.41
N GLU A 84 6.75 8.39 -6.94
CA GLU A 84 7.01 9.09 -8.21
C GLU A 84 8.18 10.09 -8.07
#